data_AF-A0A1E3GV67-F1
#
_entry.id   AF-A0A1E3GV67-F1
#
_cell.length_a   1.000
_cell.length_b   1.000
_cell.length_c   1.000
_cell.angle_alpha   90.00
_cell.angle_beta   90.00
_cell.angle_gamma   90.00
#
_symmetry.space_group_name_H-M   'P 1'
#
loop_
_entity.id
_entity.type
_entity.pdbx_description
1 polymer ?
#
loop_
_entity_poly.entity_id
_entity_poly.type
_entity_poly.pdbx_seq_one_letter_code
_entity_poly.pdbx_strand_id
1 'polypeptide(L)'
;MKHITVSLWLGGMLLFNAFAVQAEQEQVCEEWASKAGSYMLFRQMNTPIHEAIQNAMGNVTRGLLLSAYQEPVQDTNEGKQKAIDDFKKQTYDGCISQQE
;
A
#
# COMPACT_ATOMS: atom_id res chain seq x y z
N MET A 1 23.13 60.12 -18.07
CA MET A 1 23.30 59.22 -16.91
C MET A 1 22.33 58.06 -17.09
N LYS A 2 22.82 56.84 -17.28
CA LYS A 2 22.01 55.65 -17.59
C LYS A 2 21.56 55.01 -16.27
N HIS A 3 20.26 54.95 -16.03
CA HIS A 3 19.68 54.23 -14.91
C HIS A 3 19.63 52.74 -15.25
N ILE A 4 20.38 51.92 -14.52
CA ILE A 4 20.33 50.46 -14.60
C ILE A 4 19.26 50.00 -13.63
N THR A 5 18.09 49.65 -14.16
CA THR A 5 17.05 48.92 -13.43
C THR A 5 17.49 47.46 -13.27
N VAL A 6 17.86 47.09 -12.04
CA VAL A 6 18.10 45.70 -11.66
C VAL A 6 16.74 45.05 -11.42
N SER A 7 16.24 44.34 -12.43
CA SER A 7 15.02 43.55 -12.31
C SER A 7 15.26 42.38 -11.37
N LEU A 8 14.51 42.38 -10.27
CA LEU A 8 14.46 41.36 -9.23
C LEU A 8 13.91 40.04 -9.82
N TRP A 9 14.79 39.15 -10.28
CA TRP A 9 14.45 37.75 -10.54
C TRP A 9 14.44 36.98 -9.21
N LEU A 10 13.32 37.04 -8.49
CA LEU A 10 13.00 36.12 -7.40
C LEU A 10 11.61 35.55 -7.66
N GLY A 11 11.57 34.38 -8.28
CA GLY A 11 10.30 33.73 -8.63
C GLY A 11 10.50 32.36 -9.24
N GLY A 12 11.30 31.51 -8.60
CA GLY A 12 11.48 30.14 -9.08
C GLY A 12 12.20 29.28 -8.07
N MET A 13 11.44 28.66 -7.14
CA MET A 13 11.77 27.38 -6.48
C MET A 13 10.78 27.08 -5.34
N LEU A 14 9.53 26.76 -5.65
CA LEU A 14 8.61 26.22 -4.62
C LEU A 14 7.70 25.07 -5.10
N LEU A 15 7.91 24.49 -6.29
CA LEU A 15 6.99 23.48 -6.84
C LEU A 15 7.47 22.01 -6.78
N PHE A 16 8.60 21.71 -6.13
CA PHE A 16 9.18 20.36 -6.16
C PHE A 16 8.83 19.45 -4.97
N ASN A 17 8.13 19.93 -3.94
CA ASN A 17 7.89 19.14 -2.72
C ASN A 17 6.62 18.26 -2.75
N ALA A 18 5.67 18.52 -3.65
CA ALA A 18 4.42 17.75 -3.69
C ALA A 18 4.60 16.34 -4.26
N PHE A 19 5.45 16.18 -5.27
CA PHE A 19 5.66 14.89 -5.95
C PHE A 19 6.37 13.85 -5.08
N ALA A 20 7.24 14.29 -4.16
CA ALA A 20 8.00 13.38 -3.30
C ALA A 20 7.11 12.69 -2.26
N VAL A 21 6.17 13.44 -1.65
CA VAL A 21 5.23 12.91 -0.65
C VAL A 21 4.29 11.88 -1.27
N GLN A 22 3.83 12.14 -2.49
CA GLN A 22 2.89 11.26 -3.19
C GLN A 22 3.54 9.94 -3.62
N ALA A 23 4.80 9.97 -4.07
CA ALA A 23 5.55 8.77 -4.43
C ALA A 23 5.88 7.88 -3.21
N GLU A 24 6.23 8.48 -2.07
CA GLU A 24 6.46 7.74 -0.82
C GLU A 24 5.18 7.08 -0.31
N GLN A 25 4.05 7.78 -0.41
CA GLN A 25 2.73 7.30 -0.03
C GLN A 25 2.25 6.11 -0.88
N GLU A 26 2.46 6.18 -2.20
CA GLU A 26 2.16 5.09 -3.14
C GLU A 26 2.99 3.84 -2.80
N GLN A 27 4.28 4.01 -2.53
CA GLN A 27 5.16 2.92 -2.14
C GLN A 27 4.68 2.22 -0.85
N VAL A 28 4.24 2.96 0.16
CA VAL A 28 3.69 2.38 1.39
C VAL A 28 2.44 1.54 1.11
N CYS A 29 1.56 2.00 0.21
CA CYS A 29 0.38 1.24 -0.18
C CYS A 29 0.73 -0.03 -0.97
N GLU A 30 1.73 0.02 -1.84
CA GLU A 30 2.24 -1.18 -2.53
C GLU A 30 2.81 -2.20 -1.54
N GLU A 31 3.58 -1.75 -0.54
CA GLU A 31 4.12 -2.63 0.50
C GLU A 31 3.02 -3.31 1.32
N TRP A 32 1.96 -2.57 1.67
CA TRP A 32 0.82 -3.13 2.40
C TRP A 32 0.02 -4.10 1.55
N ALA A 33 -0.22 -3.78 0.28
CA ALA A 33 -0.86 -4.68 -0.66
C ALA A 33 -0.04 -5.97 -0.84
N SER A 34 1.27 -5.88 -0.96
CA SER A 34 2.17 -7.04 -1.05
C SER A 34 2.08 -7.96 0.17
N LYS A 35 2.10 -7.39 1.39
CA LYS A 35 1.91 -8.14 2.64
C LYS A 35 0.52 -8.77 2.72
N ALA A 36 -0.52 -8.03 2.38
CA ALA A 36 -1.90 -8.51 2.33
C ALA A 36 -2.03 -9.72 1.39
N GLY A 37 -1.40 -9.68 0.21
CA GLY A 37 -1.33 -10.82 -0.70
C GLY A 37 -0.68 -12.05 -0.08
N SER A 38 0.43 -11.88 0.65
CA SER A 38 1.10 -12.98 1.36
C SER A 38 0.21 -13.59 2.46
N TYR A 39 -0.52 -12.76 3.19
CA TYR A 39 -1.45 -13.22 4.22
C TYR A 39 -2.67 -13.93 3.64
N MET A 40 -3.20 -13.44 2.51
CA MET A 40 -4.24 -14.14 1.77
C MET A 40 -3.74 -15.48 1.25
N LEU A 41 -2.48 -15.57 0.78
CA LEU A 41 -1.88 -16.84 0.41
C LEU A 41 -1.86 -17.82 1.58
N PHE A 42 -1.40 -17.40 2.78
CA PHE A 42 -1.45 -18.26 3.97
C PHE A 42 -2.87 -18.74 4.27
N ARG A 43 -3.85 -17.84 4.17
CA ARG A 43 -5.26 -18.22 4.32
C ARG A 43 -5.68 -19.27 3.29
N GLN A 44 -5.46 -19.01 2.00
CA GLN A 44 -5.86 -19.90 0.89
C GLN A 44 -5.14 -21.26 0.91
N MET A 45 -4.01 -21.35 1.62
CA MET A 45 -3.25 -22.57 1.88
C MET A 45 -3.64 -23.28 3.18
N ASN A 46 -4.67 -22.82 3.88
CA ASN A 46 -5.10 -23.34 5.19
C ASN A 46 -3.99 -23.31 6.26
N THR A 47 -3.01 -22.41 6.15
CA THR A 47 -2.02 -22.21 7.20
C THR A 47 -2.74 -21.80 8.50
N PRO A 48 -2.49 -22.44 9.64
CA PRO A 48 -3.11 -22.04 10.90
C PRO A 48 -2.74 -20.60 11.30
N ILE A 49 -3.71 -19.85 11.82
CA ILE A 49 -3.51 -18.42 12.14
C ILE A 49 -2.41 -18.19 13.17
N HIS A 50 -2.23 -19.13 14.11
CA HIS A 50 -1.20 -19.05 15.14
C HIS A 50 0.23 -19.22 14.60
N GLU A 51 0.38 -19.83 13.41
CA GLU A 51 1.64 -19.87 12.67
C GLU A 51 1.79 -18.60 11.83
N ALA A 52 0.74 -18.20 11.11
CA ALA A 52 0.80 -17.04 10.21
C ALA A 52 1.00 -15.70 10.94
N ILE A 53 0.48 -15.54 12.17
CA ILE A 53 0.64 -14.32 12.99
C ILE A 53 2.10 -13.99 13.30
N GLN A 54 3.00 -14.99 13.25
CA GLN A 54 4.43 -14.79 13.44
C GLN A 54 5.05 -13.96 12.30
N ASN A 55 4.41 -13.91 11.12
CA ASN A 55 4.81 -13.13 9.96
C ASN A 55 4.19 -11.70 9.94
N ALA A 56 3.41 -11.35 10.96
CA ALA A 56 2.73 -10.05 11.06
C ALA A 56 3.33 -9.20 12.19
N MET A 57 4.28 -8.34 11.82
CA MET A 57 4.94 -7.39 12.72
C MET A 57 4.28 -6.02 12.70
N GLY A 58 3.74 -5.59 13.85
CA GLY A 58 3.03 -4.32 14.01
C GLY A 58 1.52 -4.44 13.85
N ASN A 59 0.81 -3.37 14.19
CA ASN A 59 -0.66 -3.40 14.27
C ASN A 59 -1.32 -3.46 12.89
N VAL A 60 -0.80 -2.71 11.91
CA VAL A 60 -1.36 -2.67 10.54
C VAL A 60 -1.28 -4.06 9.89
N THR A 61 -0.10 -4.69 9.91
CA THR A 61 0.09 -6.01 9.30
C THR A 61 -0.69 -7.11 10.00
N ARG A 62 -0.84 -7.04 11.34
CA ARG A 62 -1.74 -7.93 12.08
C ARG A 62 -3.19 -7.73 11.70
N GLY A 63 -3.62 -6.48 11.52
CA GLY A 63 -4.95 -6.15 11.00
C GLY A 63 -5.19 -6.79 9.63
N LEU A 64 -4.26 -6.62 8.70
CA LEU A 64 -4.34 -7.23 7.36
C LEU A 64 -4.41 -8.76 7.42
N LEU A 65 -3.62 -9.40 8.28
CA LEU A 65 -3.68 -10.85 8.48
C LEU A 65 -5.06 -11.27 9.03
N LEU A 66 -5.56 -10.61 10.06
CA LEU A 66 -6.87 -10.91 10.64
C LEU A 66 -7.99 -10.71 9.62
N SER A 67 -7.91 -9.69 8.76
CA SER A 67 -8.83 -9.50 7.64
C SER A 67 -8.74 -10.63 6.63
N ALA A 68 -7.53 -11.04 6.23
CA ALA A 68 -7.35 -12.16 5.30
C ALA A 68 -7.99 -13.45 5.85
N TYR A 69 -7.88 -13.72 7.15
CA TYR A 69 -8.43 -14.92 7.78
C TYR A 69 -9.96 -14.93 7.94
N GLN A 70 -10.62 -13.80 7.70
CA GLN A 70 -12.09 -13.73 7.61
C GLN A 70 -12.60 -14.18 6.24
N GLU A 71 -11.74 -14.21 5.22
CA GLU A 71 -12.13 -14.62 3.87
C GLU A 71 -12.24 -16.16 3.74
N PRO A 72 -13.11 -16.65 2.84
CA PRO A 72 -13.24 -18.06 2.55
C PRO A 72 -12.04 -18.61 1.78
N VAL A 73 -11.72 -19.88 2.04
CA VAL A 73 -10.75 -20.64 1.24
C VAL A 73 -11.43 -21.11 -0.03
N GLN A 74 -10.78 -20.90 -1.17
CA GLN A 74 -11.29 -21.29 -2.48
C GLN A 74 -10.85 -22.70 -2.84
N ASP A 75 -11.71 -23.44 -3.56
CA ASP A 75 -11.47 -24.84 -3.92
C ASP A 75 -10.50 -24.99 -5.11
N THR A 76 -10.50 -24.04 -6.04
CA THR A 76 -9.66 -24.09 -7.26
C THR A 76 -8.43 -23.21 -7.15
N ASN A 77 -7.39 -23.56 -7.91
CA ASN A 77 -6.18 -22.74 -7.98
C ASN A 77 -6.48 -21.35 -8.58
N GLU A 78 -7.35 -21.26 -9.59
CA GLU A 78 -7.75 -19.95 -10.12
C GLU A 78 -8.51 -19.13 -9.07
N GLY A 79 -9.39 -19.77 -8.29
CA GLY A 79 -10.12 -19.12 -7.21
C GLY A 79 -9.20 -18.57 -6.14
N LYS A 80 -8.20 -19.37 -5.71
CA LYS A 80 -7.20 -18.94 -4.72
C LYS A 80 -6.39 -17.75 -5.21
N GLN A 81 -5.91 -17.81 -6.46
CA GLN A 81 -5.15 -16.72 -7.05
C GLN A 81 -6.00 -15.45 -7.17
N LYS A 82 -7.26 -15.59 -7.60
CA LYS A 82 -8.19 -14.47 -7.66
C LYS A 82 -8.43 -13.85 -6.28
N ALA A 83 -8.64 -14.64 -5.24
CA ALA A 83 -8.80 -14.13 -3.88
C ALA A 83 -7.57 -13.35 -3.40
N ILE A 84 -6.36 -13.83 -3.73
CA ILE A 84 -5.10 -13.12 -3.44
C ILE A 84 -5.05 -11.78 -4.17
N ASP A 85 -5.33 -11.76 -5.48
CA ASP A 85 -5.24 -10.55 -6.29
C ASP A 85 -6.32 -9.51 -5.92
N ASP A 86 -7.54 -9.96 -5.68
CA ASP A 86 -8.64 -9.10 -5.24
C ASP A 86 -8.32 -8.49 -3.87
N PHE A 87 -7.78 -9.27 -2.93
CA PHE A 87 -7.42 -8.77 -1.59
C PHE A 87 -6.24 -7.77 -1.63
N LYS A 88 -5.24 -8.02 -2.49
CA LYS A 88 -4.15 -7.05 -2.75
C LYS A 88 -4.71 -5.74 -3.28
N LYS A 89 -5.58 -5.81 -4.29
CA LYS A 89 -6.19 -4.64 -4.92
C LYS A 89 -7.03 -3.85 -3.91
N GLN A 90 -7.90 -4.52 -3.16
CA GLN A 90 -8.72 -3.88 -2.12
C GLN A 90 -7.86 -3.18 -1.06
N THR A 91 -6.76 -3.80 -0.64
CA THR A 91 -5.83 -3.21 0.33
C THR A 91 -5.17 -1.96 -0.24
N TYR A 92 -4.72 -2.02 -1.50
CA TYR A 92 -4.10 -0.88 -2.19
C TYR A 92 -5.08 0.29 -2.34
N ASP A 93 -6.26 0.03 -2.92
CA ASP A 93 -7.29 1.05 -3.15
C ASP A 93 -7.76 1.68 -1.81
N GLY A 94 -7.91 0.85 -0.77
CA GLY A 94 -8.25 1.30 0.57
C GLY A 94 -7.15 2.12 1.25
N CYS A 95 -5.89 1.91 0.88
CA CYS A 95 -4.76 2.70 1.36
C CYS A 95 -4.69 4.06 0.65
N ILE A 96 -4.75 4.08 -0.68
CA ILE A 96 -4.71 5.30 -1.48
C ILE A 96 -5.89 6.22 -1.14
N SER A 97 -7.09 5.69 -0.99
CA SER A 97 -8.28 6.49 -0.64
C SER A 97 -8.24 7.13 0.75
N GLN A 98 -7.34 6.69 1.65
CA GLN A 98 -7.12 7.33 2.95
C GLN A 98 -6.05 8.42 2.89
N GLN A 99 -5.35 8.55 1.76
CA GLN A 99 -4.29 9.54 1.54
C GLN A 99 -4.78 10.76 0.74
N GLU A 100 -5.97 10.67 0.13
CA GLU A 100 -6.72 11.78 -0.50
C GLU A 100 -7.47 12.63 0.55
#